data_AF-A0A923V6D7-F1
#
_entry.id   AF-A0A923V6D7-F1
#
_cell.length_a   1.000
_cell.length_b   1.000
_cell.length_c   1.000
_cell.angle_alpha   90.00
_cell.angle_beta   90.00
_cell.angle_gamma   90.00
#
_symmetry.space_group_name_H-M   'P 1'
#
loop_
_entity.id
_entity.type
_entity.pdbx_description
1 polymer ?
#
loop_
_entity_poly.entity_id
_entity_poly.type
_entity_poly.pdbx_seq_one_letter_code
_entity_poly.pdbx_strand_id
1 'polypeptide(L)'
;MDLETTHISEQSGESAVRFRCPHCQKLYRTNQDVFEGTHPEFDCASCEKSFQLTTEINSFGLYQTKDLGRTVFINCPKCAHLKAQNADECPSCGVYATKFEELQKVESPSLFELNQIWQKAVLDFCNDQLHQDFLNFCQKKMALNFAFKKYCDLQKTMGFDSACEKYMNQIELRLEQQFRAPVAAEKLDSKKEILFAHWIFISVGFLGMSLLIYNKIKPTFPNLTGLVVAITVLSFGLGLVSSQRKKGIKLH
;
A
#
# COMPACT_ATOMS: atom_id res chain seq x y z
N MET A 1 -48.81 60.48 -16.85
CA MET A 1 -49.37 61.17 -15.68
C MET A 1 -50.45 60.27 -15.14
N ASP A 2 -50.29 59.92 -13.85
CA ASP A 2 -51.30 59.44 -12.89
C ASP A 2 -51.80 58.00 -13.14
N LEU A 3 -51.38 56.94 -12.43
CA LEU A 3 -51.12 56.71 -10.99
C LEU A 3 -52.39 56.85 -10.14
N GLU A 4 -53.34 55.92 -10.32
CA GLU A 4 -54.41 55.65 -9.35
C GLU A 4 -54.16 54.33 -8.63
N THR A 5 -53.61 54.53 -7.43
CA THR A 5 -53.44 53.59 -6.33
C THR A 5 -54.79 53.04 -5.87
N THR A 6 -55.09 51.78 -6.17
CA THR A 6 -56.15 51.06 -5.46
C THR A 6 -55.55 50.40 -4.22
N HIS A 7 -55.72 51.11 -3.10
CA HIS A 7 -55.64 50.55 -1.76
C HIS A 7 -56.61 49.36 -1.64
N ILE A 8 -56.07 48.16 -1.40
CA ILE A 8 -56.83 47.06 -0.81
C ILE A 8 -56.21 46.82 0.56
N SER A 9 -56.85 47.42 1.56
CA SER A 9 -56.72 47.05 2.96
C SER A 9 -58.02 46.36 3.36
N GLU A 10 -57.99 45.03 3.43
CA GLU A 10 -58.95 44.25 4.20
C GLU A 10 -58.22 43.26 5.10
N GLN A 11 -58.38 43.52 6.39
CA GLN A 11 -57.95 42.73 7.52
C GLN A 11 -58.73 41.42 7.58
N SER A 12 -58.02 40.29 7.69
CA SER A 12 -58.52 39.10 8.39
C SER A 12 -57.36 38.53 9.18
N GLY A 13 -57.30 38.92 10.45
CA GLY A 13 -56.30 38.47 11.42
C GLY A 13 -56.57 37.04 11.85
N GLU A 14 -56.21 36.08 11.00
CA GLU A 14 -55.69 34.81 11.49
C GLU A 14 -54.16 34.93 11.44
N SER A 15 -53.52 34.79 12.59
CA SER A 15 -52.07 34.89 12.77
C SER A 15 -51.33 33.76 12.05
N ALA A 16 -51.33 33.80 10.72
CA ALA A 16 -50.76 32.76 9.90
C ALA A 16 -49.24 32.90 9.85
N VAL A 17 -48.58 31.93 10.47
CA VAL A 17 -47.13 31.77 10.51
C VAL A 17 -46.66 31.26 9.14
N ARG A 18 -45.78 32.02 8.49
CA ARG A 18 -45.22 31.68 7.17
C ARG A 18 -43.72 31.48 7.25
N PHE A 19 -43.20 30.41 6.70
CA PHE A 19 -41.77 30.08 6.73
C PHE A 19 -41.34 29.28 5.50
N ARG A 20 -40.04 29.23 5.24
CA ARG A 20 -39.46 28.43 4.14
C ARG A 20 -38.60 27.31 4.68
N CYS A 21 -38.63 26.16 4.00
CA CYS A 21 -37.67 25.10 4.26
C CYS A 21 -36.24 25.61 3.96
N PRO A 22 -35.26 25.41 4.88
CA PRO A 22 -33.90 25.90 4.67
C PRO A 22 -33.16 25.21 3.51
N HIS A 23 -33.64 24.02 3.10
CA HIS A 23 -32.98 23.18 2.10
C HIS A 23 -33.51 23.36 0.67
N CYS A 24 -34.83 23.47 0.51
CA CYS A 24 -35.47 23.50 -0.81
C CYS A 24 -36.28 24.78 -1.06
N GLN A 25 -36.29 25.71 -0.11
CA GLN A 25 -36.97 27.02 -0.20
C GLN A 25 -38.50 26.97 -0.40
N LYS A 26 -39.12 25.79 -0.23
CA LYS A 26 -40.58 25.61 -0.29
C LYS A 26 -41.25 26.39 0.84
N LEU A 27 -42.29 27.15 0.49
CA LEU A 27 -43.05 27.99 1.42
C LEU A 27 -44.13 27.17 2.11
N TYR A 28 -44.22 27.33 3.43
CA TYR A 28 -45.21 26.72 4.31
C TYR A 28 -46.02 27.81 5.02
N ARG A 29 -47.28 27.49 5.33
CA ARG A 29 -48.21 28.34 6.08
C ARG A 29 -48.88 27.49 7.16
N THR A 30 -48.83 27.95 8.40
CA THR A 30 -49.43 27.29 9.58
C THR A 30 -50.02 28.34 10.52
N ASN A 31 -50.68 27.90 11.60
CA ASN A 31 -51.26 28.76 12.63
C ASN A 31 -50.25 29.07 13.75
N GLN A 32 -50.55 30.07 14.58
CA GLN A 32 -49.67 30.52 15.66
C GLN A 32 -49.54 29.50 16.80
N ASP A 33 -50.48 28.57 16.92
CA ASP A 33 -50.52 27.45 17.88
C ASP A 33 -49.27 26.55 17.80
N VAL A 34 -48.53 26.62 16.69
CA VAL A 34 -47.26 25.92 16.49
C VAL A 34 -46.19 26.31 17.53
N PHE A 35 -46.27 27.52 18.10
CA PHE A 35 -45.30 27.98 19.11
C PHE A 35 -45.68 27.62 20.55
N GLU A 36 -46.75 26.83 20.78
CA GLU A 36 -47.11 26.38 22.14
C GLU A 36 -46.11 25.37 22.72
N GLY A 37 -45.31 24.71 21.87
CA GLY A 37 -44.21 23.84 22.27
C GLY A 37 -42.87 24.56 22.42
N THR A 38 -41.94 24.01 23.22
CA THR A 38 -40.62 24.62 23.49
C THR A 38 -39.81 24.86 22.22
N HIS A 39 -39.94 24.02 21.18
CA HIS A 39 -39.44 24.28 19.83
C HIS A 39 -40.19 23.46 18.76
N PRO A 40 -40.90 24.09 17.82
CA PRO A 40 -41.63 23.36 16.77
C PRO A 40 -40.71 22.80 15.68
N GLU A 41 -40.73 21.48 15.52
CA GLU A 41 -40.01 20.73 14.49
C GLU A 41 -40.91 20.43 13.29
N PHE A 42 -40.35 20.53 12.09
CA PHE A 42 -41.06 20.35 10.82
C PHE A 42 -40.29 19.45 9.86
N ASP A 43 -40.99 18.51 9.24
CA ASP A 43 -40.46 17.71 8.14
C ASP A 43 -40.88 18.27 6.78
N CYS A 44 -39.92 18.56 5.91
CA CYS A 44 -40.24 19.06 4.58
C CYS A 44 -40.78 17.93 3.68
N ALA A 45 -42.05 18.01 3.26
CA ALA A 45 -42.64 17.04 2.33
C ALA A 45 -41.99 17.00 0.92
N SER A 46 -41.10 17.94 0.60
CA SER A 46 -40.44 17.99 -0.72
C SER A 46 -38.96 17.57 -0.72
N CYS A 47 -38.26 17.67 0.41
CA CYS A 47 -36.86 17.23 0.50
C CYS A 47 -36.59 16.25 1.64
N GLU A 48 -37.63 15.86 2.39
CA GLU A 48 -37.58 14.88 3.48
C GLU A 48 -36.55 15.23 4.58
N LYS A 49 -36.25 16.52 4.72
CA LYS A 49 -35.35 17.04 5.76
C LYS A 49 -36.15 17.71 6.86
N SER A 50 -35.78 17.41 8.09
CA SER A 50 -36.32 18.00 9.31
C SER A 50 -35.64 19.33 9.61
N PHE A 51 -36.40 20.31 10.06
CA PHE A 51 -35.89 21.63 10.44
C PHE A 51 -36.76 22.22 11.55
N GLN A 52 -36.18 23.11 12.34
CA GLN A 52 -36.83 23.76 13.46
C GLN A 52 -37.27 25.18 13.06
N LEU A 53 -38.44 25.59 13.53
CA LEU A 53 -38.95 26.94 13.31
C LEU A 53 -38.62 27.84 14.52
N THR A 54 -38.05 29.01 14.24
CA THR A 54 -37.69 30.02 15.24
C THR A 54 -38.76 31.11 15.30
N THR A 55 -38.94 31.75 16.45
CA THR A 55 -39.85 32.90 16.63
C THR A 55 -39.36 34.20 15.99
N GLU A 56 -38.15 34.21 15.41
CA GLU A 56 -37.56 35.36 14.73
C GLU A 56 -38.15 35.55 13.33
N ILE A 57 -38.48 36.80 12.99
CA ILE A 57 -39.09 37.16 11.71
C ILE A 57 -38.09 37.96 10.88
N ASN A 58 -37.89 37.57 9.62
CA ASN A 58 -37.07 38.29 8.66
C ASN A 58 -37.75 39.58 8.17
N SER A 59 -36.98 40.47 7.53
CA SER A 59 -37.46 41.71 6.90
C SER A 59 -38.59 41.52 5.88
N PHE A 60 -38.84 40.29 5.44
CA PHE A 60 -39.91 39.89 4.52
C PHE A 60 -41.16 39.32 5.22
N GLY A 61 -41.26 39.39 6.55
CA GLY A 61 -42.41 38.87 7.31
C GLY A 61 -42.49 37.34 7.37
N LEU A 62 -41.35 36.65 7.17
CA LEU A 62 -41.24 35.19 7.25
C LEU A 62 -40.49 34.78 8.52
N TYR A 63 -41.00 33.75 9.20
CA TYR A 63 -40.32 33.15 10.34
C TYR A 63 -39.07 32.39 9.88
N GLN A 64 -37.98 32.54 10.64
CA GLN A 64 -36.70 31.88 10.37
C GLN A 64 -36.77 30.39 10.69
N THR A 65 -36.05 29.59 9.90
CA THR A 65 -35.91 28.15 10.10
C THR A 65 -34.46 27.78 10.29
N LYS A 66 -34.20 26.88 11.25
CA LYS A 66 -32.87 26.34 11.55
C LYS A 66 -32.83 24.87 11.16
N ASP A 67 -31.77 24.46 10.49
CA ASP A 67 -31.58 23.07 10.13
C ASP A 67 -31.31 22.22 11.39
N LEU A 68 -32.10 21.16 11.58
CA LEU A 68 -31.80 20.08 12.52
C LEU A 68 -30.87 19.15 11.77
N GLY A 69 -29.60 19.54 11.65
CA GLY A 69 -28.60 18.80 10.90
C GLY A 69 -28.67 17.31 11.23
N ARG A 70 -29.17 16.51 10.29
CA ARG A 70 -29.26 15.06 10.44
C ARG A 70 -27.85 14.56 10.76
N THR A 71 -27.69 13.84 11.85
CA THR A 71 -26.40 13.22 12.20
C THR A 71 -26.00 12.29 11.07
N VAL A 72 -25.13 12.76 10.18
CA VAL A 72 -24.58 11.94 9.11
C VAL A 72 -23.66 10.94 9.79
N PHE A 73 -23.93 9.65 9.59
CA PHE A 73 -23.05 8.61 10.09
C PHE A 73 -21.98 8.31 9.03
N ILE A 74 -20.73 8.28 9.45
CA ILE A 74 -19.58 7.93 8.63
C ILE A 74 -18.92 6.67 9.19
N ASN A 75 -18.34 5.86 8.31
CA ASN A 75 -17.65 4.65 8.72
C ASN A 75 -16.28 4.99 9.31
N CYS A 76 -15.92 4.35 10.43
CA CYS A 76 -14.58 4.43 10.98
C CYS A 76 -13.56 3.81 10.01
N PRO A 77 -12.45 4.49 9.68
CA PRO A 77 -11.46 3.98 8.73
C PRO A 77 -10.68 2.75 9.25
N LYS A 78 -10.72 2.48 10.56
CA LYS A 78 -10.02 1.33 11.17
C LYS A 78 -10.89 0.10 11.37
N CYS A 79 -12.10 0.26 11.89
CA CYS A 79 -12.99 -0.86 12.27
C CYS A 79 -14.35 -0.86 11.56
N ALA A 80 -14.58 0.06 10.63
CA ALA A 80 -15.84 0.24 9.89
C ALA A 80 -17.08 0.54 10.75
N HIS A 81 -16.93 0.78 12.06
CA HIS A 81 -18.05 1.17 12.92
C HIS A 81 -18.64 2.52 12.53
N LEU A 82 -19.97 2.63 12.53
CA LEU A 82 -20.69 3.86 12.22
C LEU A 82 -20.51 4.88 13.36
N LYS A 83 -19.93 6.03 13.05
CA LYS A 83 -19.81 7.16 13.99
C LYS A 83 -20.50 8.38 13.43
N ALA A 84 -20.99 9.27 14.30
CA ALA A 84 -21.48 10.57 13.85
C ALA A 84 -20.34 11.36 13.19
N GLN A 85 -20.63 12.11 12.13
CA GLN A 85 -19.64 12.90 11.38
C GLN A 85 -18.90 13.90 12.27
N ASN A 86 -19.57 14.41 13.31
CA ASN A 86 -19.01 15.37 14.27
C ASN A 86 -18.26 14.70 15.43
N ALA A 87 -18.21 13.36 15.49
CA ALA A 87 -17.45 12.65 16.52
C ALA A 87 -16.01 12.47 16.05
N ASP A 88 -15.07 13.15 16.70
CA ASP A 88 -13.64 13.06 16.39
C ASP A 88 -13.09 11.66 16.67
N GLU A 89 -13.61 11.01 17.71
CA GLU A 89 -13.22 9.69 18.19
C GLU A 89 -14.25 8.61 17.81
N CYS A 90 -13.77 7.43 17.42
CA CYS A 90 -14.65 6.27 17.22
C CYS A 90 -14.98 5.62 18.58
N PRO A 91 -16.26 5.48 18.96
CA PRO A 91 -16.66 4.91 20.26
C PRO A 91 -16.32 3.41 20.40
N SER A 92 -16.14 2.71 19.28
CA SER A 92 -15.82 1.28 19.28
C SER A 92 -14.32 0.99 19.36
N CYS A 93 -13.45 1.85 18.79
CA CYS A 93 -12.01 1.57 18.70
C CYS A 93 -11.09 2.67 19.24
N GLY A 94 -11.65 3.78 19.73
CA GLY A 94 -10.92 4.91 20.33
C GLY A 94 -10.03 5.68 19.35
N VAL A 95 -10.22 5.50 18.04
CA VAL A 95 -9.34 6.11 17.04
C VAL A 95 -9.85 7.48 16.61
N TYR A 96 -8.94 8.46 16.68
CA TYR A 96 -9.09 9.78 16.10
C TYR A 96 -8.81 9.73 14.60
N ALA A 97 -9.79 10.13 13.78
CA ALA A 97 -9.67 10.05 12.33
C ALA A 97 -8.47 10.87 11.79
N THR A 98 -8.25 12.07 12.34
CA THR A 98 -7.15 12.97 11.96
C THR A 98 -5.78 12.35 12.23
N LYS A 99 -5.56 11.86 13.46
CA LYS A 99 -4.29 11.20 13.82
C LYS A 99 -4.08 9.89 13.08
N PHE A 100 -5.15 9.15 12.77
CA PHE A 100 -5.06 7.92 11.99
C PHE A 100 -4.62 8.20 10.55
N GLU A 101 -5.16 9.24 9.93
CA GLU A 101 -4.78 9.65 8.58
C GLU A 101 -3.34 10.18 8.52
N GLU A 102 -2.90 10.90 9.56
CA GLU A 102 -1.51 11.33 9.70
C GLU A 102 -0.55 10.16 9.90
N LEU A 103 -0.89 9.19 10.76
CA LEU A 103 -0.09 7.97 10.94
C LEU A 103 -0.03 7.12 9.66
N GLN A 104 -1.12 7.06 8.89
CA GLN A 104 -1.12 6.40 7.58
C GLN A 104 -0.24 7.11 6.54
N LYS A 105 -0.08 8.43 6.62
CA LYS A 105 0.84 9.19 5.76
C LYS A 105 2.30 9.00 6.14
N VAL A 106 2.59 8.68 7.41
CA VAL A 106 3.94 8.40 7.92
C VAL A 106 4.34 6.93 7.67
N GLU A 107 3.41 5.99 7.66
CA GLU A 107 3.66 4.65 7.15
C GLU A 107 4.01 4.71 5.66
N SER A 108 5.11 4.06 5.27
CA SER A 108 5.66 4.09 3.91
C SER A 108 4.54 3.89 2.86
N PRO A 109 4.44 4.73 1.80
CA PRO A 109 3.37 4.65 0.80
C PRO A 109 3.15 3.24 0.21
N SER A 110 4.19 2.42 0.17
CA SER A 110 4.14 1.01 -0.24
C SER A 110 3.27 0.13 0.66
N LEU A 111 3.24 0.36 1.97
CA LEU A 111 2.41 -0.39 2.92
C LEU A 111 0.94 -0.04 2.79
N PHE A 112 0.62 1.21 2.41
CA PHE A 112 -0.76 1.63 2.14
C PHE A 112 -1.34 0.88 0.93
N GLU A 113 -0.61 0.83 -0.18
CA GLU A 113 -1.02 0.06 -1.38
C GLU A 113 -1.21 -1.43 -1.05
N LEU A 114 -0.30 -2.01 -0.27
CA LEU A 114 -0.39 -3.41 0.19
C LEU A 114 -1.64 -3.67 1.01
N ASN A 115 -1.94 -2.80 1.98
CA ASN A 115 -3.14 -2.94 2.82
C ASN A 115 -4.43 -2.77 2.00
N GLN A 116 -4.44 -1.90 0.98
CA GLN A 116 -5.61 -1.71 0.13
C GLN A 116 -5.92 -2.96 -0.70
N ILE A 117 -4.91 -3.59 -1.29
CA ILE A 117 -5.07 -4.83 -2.06
C ILE A 117 -5.48 -5.98 -1.12
N TRP A 118 -4.90 -6.03 0.08
CA TRP A 118 -5.30 -7.00 1.12
C TRP A 118 -6.78 -6.86 1.50
N GLN A 119 -7.27 -5.64 1.72
CA GLN A 119 -8.69 -5.43 2.03
C GLN A 119 -9.61 -5.95 0.93
N LYS A 120 -9.24 -5.76 -0.34
CA LYS A 120 -10.00 -6.33 -1.47
C LYS A 120 -10.01 -7.85 -1.46
N ALA A 121 -8.86 -8.48 -1.17
CA ALA A 121 -8.76 -9.94 -1.07
C ALA A 121 -9.57 -10.53 0.10
N VAL A 122 -9.67 -9.82 1.23
CA VAL A 122 -10.47 -10.27 2.38
C VAL A 122 -11.98 -10.08 2.14
N LEU A 123 -12.39 -9.05 1.39
CA LEU A 123 -13.79 -8.80 1.06
C LEU A 123 -14.39 -9.91 0.17
N ASP A 124 -13.59 -10.48 -0.73
CA ASP A 124 -13.99 -11.58 -1.62
C ASP A 124 -12.99 -12.74 -1.51
N PHE A 125 -13.07 -13.45 -0.38
CA PHE A 125 -12.11 -14.50 -0.03
C PHE A 125 -12.22 -15.77 -0.90
N CYS A 126 -13.34 -15.95 -1.62
CA CYS A 126 -13.50 -17.09 -2.53
C CYS A 126 -12.76 -16.89 -3.86
N ASN A 127 -12.26 -15.68 -4.11
CA ASN A 127 -11.67 -15.31 -5.38
C ASN A 127 -10.15 -15.51 -5.36
N ASP A 128 -9.72 -16.68 -5.83
CA ASP A 128 -8.30 -17.05 -5.92
C ASP A 128 -7.46 -16.01 -6.68
N GLN A 129 -8.04 -15.29 -7.65
CA GLN A 129 -7.31 -14.29 -8.45
C GLN A 129 -6.87 -13.10 -7.60
N LEU A 130 -7.73 -12.59 -6.70
CA LEU A 130 -7.38 -11.46 -5.83
C LEU A 130 -6.25 -11.82 -4.85
N HIS A 131 -6.25 -13.06 -4.37
CA HIS A 131 -5.17 -13.58 -3.54
C HIS A 131 -3.86 -13.68 -4.33
N GLN A 132 -3.88 -14.19 -5.57
CA GLN A 132 -2.69 -14.22 -6.42
C GLN A 132 -2.17 -12.83 -6.75
N ASP A 133 -3.05 -11.87 -7.04
CA ASP A 133 -2.68 -10.48 -7.32
C ASP A 133 -2.00 -9.83 -6.10
N PHE A 134 -2.53 -10.06 -4.90
CA PHE A 134 -1.91 -9.64 -3.65
C PHE A 134 -0.52 -10.26 -3.45
N LEU A 135 -0.38 -11.56 -3.65
CA LEU A 135 0.91 -12.26 -3.52
C LEU A 135 1.95 -11.77 -4.52
N ASN A 136 1.54 -11.55 -5.77
CA ASN A 136 2.40 -11.00 -6.82
C ASN A 136 2.84 -9.57 -6.48
N PHE A 137 1.95 -8.76 -5.92
CA PHE A 137 2.28 -7.41 -5.47
C PHE A 137 3.27 -7.44 -4.29
N CYS A 138 3.06 -8.33 -3.31
CA CYS A 138 3.98 -8.54 -2.20
C CYS A 138 5.36 -8.99 -2.68
N GLN A 139 5.42 -9.88 -3.66
CA GLN A 139 6.68 -10.35 -4.24
C GLN A 139 7.44 -9.22 -4.94
N LYS A 140 6.76 -8.38 -5.73
CA LYS A 140 7.35 -7.21 -6.39
C LYS A 140 7.95 -6.21 -5.40
N LYS A 141 7.32 -6.05 -4.24
CA LYS A 141 7.75 -5.11 -3.18
C LYS A 141 8.64 -5.77 -2.12
N MET A 142 9.10 -7.01 -2.32
CA MET A 142 9.89 -7.78 -1.33
C MET A 142 9.22 -7.90 0.05
N ALA A 143 7.88 -7.91 0.09
CA ALA A 143 7.07 -7.86 1.30
C ALA A 143 6.29 -9.18 1.55
N LEU A 144 6.82 -10.32 1.13
CA LEU A 144 6.15 -11.62 1.31
C LEU A 144 6.00 -12.01 2.80
N ASN A 145 6.92 -11.59 3.68
CA ASN A 145 6.80 -11.78 5.13
C ASN A 145 5.54 -11.08 5.70
N PHE A 146 5.17 -9.93 5.13
CA PHE A 146 3.96 -9.22 5.51
C PHE A 146 2.72 -10.01 5.10
N ALA A 147 2.69 -10.55 3.88
CA ALA A 147 1.62 -11.42 3.42
C ALA A 147 1.45 -12.64 4.33
N PHE A 148 2.55 -13.31 4.68
CA PHE A 148 2.52 -14.47 5.58
C PHE A 148 1.88 -14.14 6.92
N LYS A 149 2.28 -13.02 7.54
CA LYS A 149 1.70 -12.57 8.81
C LYS A 149 0.19 -12.30 8.69
N LYS A 150 -0.26 -11.70 7.58
CA LYS A 150 -1.69 -11.42 7.35
C LYS A 150 -2.53 -12.70 7.25
N TYR A 151 -2.05 -13.72 6.53
CA TYR A 151 -2.76 -15.00 6.45
C TYR A 151 -2.71 -15.76 7.78
N CYS A 152 -1.61 -15.72 8.53
CA CYS A 152 -1.54 -16.25 9.90
C CYS A 152 -2.57 -15.59 10.82
N ASP A 153 -2.67 -14.26 10.77
CA ASP A 153 -3.62 -13.50 11.60
C ASP A 153 -5.06 -13.80 11.17
N LEU A 154 -5.33 -13.99 9.87
CA LEU A 154 -6.63 -14.39 9.35
C LEU A 154 -7.04 -15.81 9.78
N GLN A 155 -6.10 -16.76 9.77
CA GLN A 155 -6.32 -18.13 10.24
C GLN A 155 -6.70 -18.16 11.74
N LYS A 156 -6.12 -17.26 12.55
CA LYS A 156 -6.46 -17.14 13.97
C LYS A 156 -7.86 -16.56 14.21
N THR A 157 -8.34 -15.67 13.34
CA THR A 157 -9.63 -15.00 13.51
C THR A 157 -10.80 -15.77 12.91
N MET A 158 -10.61 -16.44 11.76
CA MET A 158 -11.67 -17.19 11.07
C MET A 158 -11.65 -18.70 11.35
N GLY A 159 -10.60 -19.21 12.00
CA GLY A 159 -10.43 -20.65 12.27
C GLY A 159 -9.64 -21.37 11.17
N PHE A 160 -9.52 -22.69 11.29
CA PHE A 160 -8.78 -23.52 10.33
C PHE A 160 -9.51 -23.56 8.98
N ASP A 161 -9.11 -22.68 8.08
CA ASP A 161 -9.51 -22.71 6.67
C ASP A 161 -8.37 -23.28 5.80
N SER A 162 -8.68 -24.33 5.05
CA SER A 162 -7.78 -24.97 4.08
C SER A 162 -7.25 -23.99 3.01
N ALA A 163 -8.00 -22.93 2.71
CA ALA A 163 -7.57 -21.91 1.75
C ALA A 163 -6.42 -21.05 2.30
N CYS A 164 -6.44 -20.70 3.59
CA CYS A 164 -5.34 -19.95 4.22
C CYS A 164 -4.04 -20.74 4.17
N GLU A 165 -4.10 -22.04 4.48
CA GLU A 165 -2.92 -22.92 4.45
C GLU A 165 -2.34 -23.06 3.04
N LYS A 166 -3.20 -23.20 2.03
CA LYS A 166 -2.79 -23.20 0.60
C LYS A 166 -1.97 -21.95 0.26
N TYR A 167 -2.41 -20.76 0.68
CA TYR A 167 -1.70 -19.50 0.40
C TYR A 167 -0.43 -19.33 1.21
N MET A 168 -0.43 -19.75 2.48
CA MET A 168 0.77 -19.73 3.32
C MET A 168 1.88 -20.61 2.74
N ASN A 169 1.55 -21.83 2.31
CA ASN A 169 2.50 -22.73 1.66
C ASN A 169 3.04 -22.15 0.34
N GLN A 170 2.19 -21.46 -0.43
CA GLN A 170 2.63 -20.74 -1.64
C GLN A 170 3.58 -19.59 -1.32
N ILE A 171 3.33 -18.84 -0.25
CA ILE A 171 4.23 -17.75 0.19
C ILE A 171 5.57 -18.31 0.59
N GLU A 172 5.61 -19.38 1.38
CA GLU A 172 6.83 -20.03 1.86
C GLU A 172 7.71 -20.49 0.68
N LEU A 173 7.11 -21.19 -0.29
CA LEU A 173 7.81 -21.58 -1.52
C LEU A 173 8.39 -20.40 -2.29
N ARG A 174 7.65 -19.28 -2.40
CA ARG A 174 8.14 -18.07 -3.07
C ARG A 174 9.25 -17.38 -2.27
N LEU A 175 9.19 -17.42 -0.94
CA LEU A 175 10.21 -16.88 -0.06
C LEU A 175 11.52 -17.64 -0.24
N GLU A 176 11.47 -18.97 -0.20
CA GLU A 176 12.64 -19.84 -0.42
C GLU A 176 13.29 -19.58 -1.78
N GLN A 177 12.48 -19.37 -2.83
CA GLN A 177 12.98 -19.03 -4.17
C GLN A 177 13.69 -17.67 -4.20
N GLN A 178 13.16 -16.65 -3.52
CA GLN A 178 13.81 -15.34 -3.43
C GLN A 178 15.21 -15.43 -2.76
N PHE A 179 15.37 -16.29 -1.76
CA PHE A 179 16.67 -16.49 -1.11
C PHE A 179 17.62 -17.42 -1.89
N ARG A 180 17.10 -18.41 -2.63
CA ARG A 180 17.94 -19.33 -3.43
C ARG A 180 18.48 -18.73 -4.72
N ALA A 181 17.72 -17.85 -5.39
CA ALA A 181 18.12 -17.23 -6.64
C ALA A 181 19.50 -16.51 -6.60
N PRO A 182 19.80 -15.65 -5.60
CA PRO A 182 21.10 -14.97 -5.54
C PRO A 182 22.26 -15.96 -5.30
N VAL A 183 22.05 -16.98 -4.46
CA VAL A 183 23.08 -17.98 -4.13
C VAL A 183 23.42 -18.89 -5.32
N ALA A 184 22.45 -19.15 -6.20
CA ALA A 184 22.68 -19.91 -7.42
C ALA A 184 23.44 -19.09 -8.49
N ALA A 185 23.18 -17.77 -8.56
CA ALA A 185 23.86 -16.87 -9.48
C ALA A 185 25.36 -16.69 -9.12
N GLU A 186 25.70 -16.52 -7.84
CA GLU A 186 27.10 -16.42 -7.40
C GLU A 186 27.92 -17.69 -7.74
N LYS A 187 27.31 -18.87 -7.67
CA LYS A 187 27.98 -20.13 -8.00
C LYS A 187 28.34 -20.26 -9.48
N LEU A 188 27.63 -19.57 -10.37
CA LEU A 188 27.91 -19.56 -11.82
C LEU A 188 29.05 -18.61 -12.16
N ASP A 189 29.10 -17.42 -11.55
CA ASP A 189 30.18 -16.46 -11.78
C ASP A 189 31.53 -16.96 -11.24
N SER A 190 31.53 -17.56 -10.05
CA SER A 190 32.76 -18.13 -9.48
C SER A 190 33.35 -19.26 -10.35
N LYS A 191 32.52 -20.02 -11.09
CA LYS A 191 33.01 -21.04 -12.03
C LYS A 191 33.62 -20.43 -13.30
N LYS A 192 33.07 -19.32 -13.80
CA LYS A 192 33.61 -18.63 -15.00
C LYS A 192 34.98 -18.02 -14.72
N GLU A 193 35.17 -17.38 -13.56
CA GLU A 193 36.48 -16.81 -13.20
C GLU A 193 37.56 -17.89 -13.04
N ILE A 194 37.21 -19.05 -12.49
CA ILE A 194 38.16 -20.17 -12.32
C ILE A 194 38.56 -20.77 -13.68
N LEU A 195 37.62 -20.92 -14.60
CA LEU A 195 37.91 -21.43 -15.95
C LEU A 195 38.76 -20.44 -16.77
N PHE A 196 38.51 -19.15 -16.61
CA PHE A 196 39.29 -18.09 -17.26
C PHE A 196 40.74 -18.04 -16.75
N ALA A 197 40.93 -18.11 -15.43
CA ALA A 197 42.27 -18.17 -14.83
C ALA A 197 43.05 -19.41 -15.31
N HIS A 198 42.40 -20.57 -15.38
CA HIS A 198 43.05 -21.80 -15.87
C HIS A 198 43.51 -21.67 -17.33
N TRP A 199 42.70 -21.02 -18.18
CA TRP A 199 43.04 -20.76 -19.58
C TRP A 199 44.26 -19.84 -19.73
N ILE A 200 44.35 -18.78 -18.92
CA ILE A 200 45.52 -17.88 -18.92
C ILE A 200 46.80 -18.63 -18.51
N PHE A 201 46.74 -19.47 -17.49
CA PHE A 201 47.91 -20.25 -17.07
C PHE A 201 48.37 -21.23 -18.16
N ILE A 202 47.43 -21.86 -18.87
CA ILE A 202 47.76 -22.75 -20.00
C ILE A 202 48.41 -21.95 -21.15
N SER A 203 47.91 -20.77 -21.49
CA SER A 203 48.44 -19.97 -22.60
C SER A 203 49.87 -19.47 -22.30
N VAL A 204 50.14 -19.03 -21.07
CA VAL A 204 51.48 -18.60 -20.64
C VAL A 204 52.47 -19.76 -20.67
N GLY A 205 52.05 -20.95 -20.24
CA GLY A 205 52.87 -22.16 -20.33
C GLY A 205 53.20 -22.54 -21.78
N PHE A 206 52.22 -22.48 -22.68
CA PHE A 206 52.41 -22.79 -24.09
C PHE A 206 53.33 -21.78 -24.80
N LEU A 207 53.19 -20.49 -24.48
CA LEU A 207 54.06 -19.44 -25.01
C LEU A 207 55.51 -19.62 -24.54
N GLY A 208 55.71 -19.92 -23.24
CA GLY A 208 57.03 -20.21 -22.68
C GLY A 208 57.70 -21.43 -23.32
N MET A 209 56.94 -22.52 -23.54
CA MET A 209 57.44 -23.71 -24.21
C MET A 209 57.81 -23.44 -25.67
N SER A 210 56.99 -22.66 -26.38
CA SER A 210 57.25 -22.26 -27.77
C SER A 210 58.53 -21.43 -27.90
N LEU A 211 58.78 -20.51 -26.94
CA LEU A 211 60.03 -19.72 -26.88
C LEU A 211 61.26 -20.59 -26.62
N LEU A 212 61.16 -21.63 -25.79
CA LEU A 212 62.26 -22.58 -25.55
C LEU A 212 62.57 -23.40 -26.81
N ILE A 213 61.54 -23.88 -27.53
CA ILE A 213 61.71 -24.60 -28.79
C ILE A 213 62.37 -23.70 -29.84
N TYR A 214 61.92 -22.44 -29.95
CA TYR A 214 62.48 -21.48 -30.90
C TYR A 214 63.96 -21.15 -30.61
N ASN A 215 64.31 -20.93 -29.33
CA ASN A 215 65.70 -20.65 -28.92
C ASN A 215 66.62 -21.87 -29.14
N LYS A 216 66.09 -23.10 -29.07
CA LYS A 216 66.85 -24.31 -29.45
C LYS A 216 67.20 -24.35 -30.94
N ILE A 217 66.31 -23.85 -31.81
CA ILE A 217 66.51 -23.85 -33.27
C ILE A 217 67.43 -22.71 -33.70
N LYS A 218 67.32 -21.54 -33.07
CA LYS A 218 68.23 -20.40 -33.27
C LYS A 218 68.72 -19.90 -31.91
N PRO A 219 69.95 -20.25 -31.49
CA PRO A 219 70.51 -19.82 -30.21
C PRO A 219 70.93 -18.35 -30.31
N THR A 220 69.95 -17.44 -30.20
CA THR A 220 70.18 -16.00 -30.32
C THR A 220 70.67 -15.40 -29.00
N PHE A 221 70.25 -15.96 -27.85
CA PHE A 221 70.61 -15.47 -26.51
C PHE A 221 70.71 -16.61 -25.47
N PRO A 222 71.91 -17.08 -25.10
CA PRO A 222 72.08 -18.21 -24.17
C PRO A 222 71.64 -17.90 -22.74
N ASN A 223 71.69 -16.64 -22.30
CA ASN A 223 71.28 -16.23 -20.95
C ASN A 223 69.75 -16.13 -20.79
N LEU A 224 68.99 -16.07 -21.89
CA LEU A 224 67.53 -15.93 -21.86
C LEU A 224 66.85 -17.26 -21.49
N THR A 225 67.47 -18.39 -21.84
CA THR A 225 66.91 -19.73 -21.64
C THR A 225 66.70 -20.04 -20.16
N GLY A 226 67.66 -19.68 -19.31
CA GLY A 226 67.56 -19.87 -17.85
C GLY A 226 66.41 -19.05 -17.23
N LEU A 227 66.18 -17.84 -17.73
CA LEU A 227 65.10 -16.97 -17.27
C LEU A 227 63.71 -17.51 -17.67
N VAL A 228 63.57 -18.00 -18.91
CA VAL A 228 62.30 -18.60 -19.38
C VAL A 228 61.97 -19.88 -18.62
N VAL A 229 62.97 -20.72 -18.32
CA VAL A 229 62.80 -21.92 -17.49
C VAL A 229 62.40 -21.54 -16.06
N ALA A 230 63.03 -20.53 -15.45
CA ALA A 230 62.66 -20.07 -14.11
C ALA A 230 61.21 -19.55 -14.04
N ILE A 231 60.79 -18.74 -15.02
CA ILE A 231 59.41 -18.18 -15.08
C ILE A 231 58.38 -19.29 -15.28
N THR A 232 58.65 -20.26 -16.16
CA THR A 232 57.71 -21.37 -16.42
C THR A 232 57.57 -22.28 -15.20
N VAL A 233 58.68 -22.61 -14.51
CA VAL A 233 58.64 -23.40 -13.27
C VAL A 233 57.91 -22.65 -12.14
N LEU A 234 58.16 -21.35 -11.97
CA LEU A 234 57.47 -20.54 -10.96
C LEU A 234 55.97 -20.42 -11.26
N SER A 235 55.59 -20.22 -12.52
CA SER A 235 54.19 -20.14 -12.94
C SER A 235 53.45 -21.46 -12.70
N PHE A 236 54.10 -22.59 -12.99
CA PHE A 236 53.51 -23.92 -12.74
C PHE A 236 53.43 -24.24 -11.24
N GLY A 237 54.47 -23.89 -10.47
CA GLY A 237 54.51 -24.06 -9.02
C GLY A 237 53.42 -23.27 -8.29
N LEU A 238 53.22 -22.00 -8.65
CA LEU A 238 52.15 -21.15 -8.10
C LEU A 238 50.76 -21.68 -8.47
N GLY A 239 50.59 -22.22 -9.68
CA GLY A 239 49.35 -22.87 -10.11
C GLY A 239 49.00 -24.11 -9.28
N LEU A 240 49.99 -24.97 -8.97
CA LEU A 240 49.79 -26.16 -8.13
C LEU A 240 49.46 -25.79 -6.67
N VAL A 241 50.16 -24.82 -6.10
CA VAL A 241 49.92 -24.34 -4.72
C VAL A 241 48.53 -23.70 -4.59
N SER A 242 48.12 -22.90 -5.58
CA SER A 242 46.78 -22.33 -5.68
C SER A 242 45.67 -23.41 -5.70
N SER A 243 45.88 -24.46 -6.49
CA SER A 243 44.95 -25.59 -6.60
C SER A 243 44.86 -26.41 -5.30
N GLN A 244 45.98 -26.60 -4.60
CA GLN A 244 46.04 -27.32 -3.31
C GLN A 244 45.32 -26.56 -2.19
N ARG A 245 45.51 -25.23 -2.07
CA ARG A 245 44.80 -24.41 -1.06
C ARG A 245 43.27 -24.52 -1.15
N LYS A 246 42.72 -24.66 -2.35
CA LYS A 246 41.26 -24.80 -2.55
C LYS A 246 40.70 -26.16 -2.13
N LYS A 247 41.52 -27.22 -2.09
CA LYS A 247 41.08 -28.54 -1.59
C LYS A 247 41.05 -28.60 -0.06
N GLY A 248 41.92 -27.83 0.61
CA GLY A 248 41.96 -27.77 2.08
C GLY A 248 40.82 -26.98 2.75
N ILE A 249 40.14 -26.09 2.02
CA ILE A 249 39.08 -25.23 2.56
C ILE A 249 37.67 -25.90 2.56
N LYS A 250 37.57 -27.16 2.09
CA LYS A 250 36.29 -27.92 2.09
C LYS A 250 36.04 -28.79 3.33
N LEU A 251 36.81 -28.62 4.40
CA LEU A 251 36.58 -29.28 5.70
C LEU A 251 36.42 -28.21 6.79
N HIS A 252 35.22 -27.64 6.88
CA HIS A 252 34.60 -27.16 8.12
C HIS A 252 33.12 -26.85 7.87
#